data_AF-A0A1J3E7R2-F1
#
_entry.id   AF-A0A1J3E7R2-F1
#
_cell.length_a   1.000
_cell.length_b   1.000
_cell.length_c   1.000
_cell.angle_alpha   90.00
_cell.angle_beta   90.00
_cell.angle_gamma   90.00
#
_symmetry.space_group_name_H-M   'P 1'
#
loop_
_entity.id
_entity.type
_entity.pdbx_description
1 polymer ?
#
loop_
_entity_poly.entity_id
_entity_poly.type
_entity_poly.pdbx_seq_one_letter_code
_entity_poly.pdbx_strand_id
1 'polypeptide(L)'
;HKMDWLRTKTIRGKKRQRNVKENGEVVLKELVECCDGKCNPIKNFSSEQIIKATYNFSQSNRASRIDVYYRCYKGMLDDRPVLVKKGKYELDTKEICRDIAISSMVSGHKNFLK
;
A
#
# COMPACT_ATOMS: atom_id res chain seq x y z
N HIS A 1 -27.54 19.00 3.17
CA HIS A 1 -26.15 19.50 3.01
C HIS A 1 -25.20 19.13 4.16
N LYS A 2 -25.31 19.68 5.39
CA LYS A 2 -24.38 19.38 6.50
C LYS A 2 -24.52 17.94 7.05
N MET A 3 -25.75 17.46 7.19
CA MET A 3 -26.04 16.10 7.68
C MET A 3 -25.61 15.01 6.71
N ASP A 4 -25.74 15.24 5.40
CA ASP A 4 -25.33 14.30 4.36
C ASP A 4 -23.80 14.13 4.34
N TRP A 5 -23.06 15.23 4.47
CA TRP A 5 -21.59 15.21 4.54
C TRP A 5 -21.08 14.41 5.74
N LEU A 6 -21.67 14.61 6.92
CA LEU A 6 -21.32 13.84 8.12
C LEU A 6 -21.60 12.35 7.92
N ARG A 7 -22.75 12.00 7.35
CA ARG A 7 -23.11 10.61 7.03
C ARG A 7 -22.10 9.98 6.08
N THR A 8 -21.74 10.65 4.98
CA THR A 8 -20.73 10.16 4.03
C THR A 8 -19.37 9.96 4.68
N LYS A 9 -18.93 10.90 5.54
CA LYS A 9 -17.66 10.81 6.27
C LYS A 9 -17.63 9.58 7.19
N THR A 10 -18.72 9.33 7.92
CA THR A 10 -18.85 8.17 8.81
C THR A 10 -18.83 6.85 8.03
N ILE A 11 -19.55 6.76 6.91
CA ILE A 11 -19.56 5.55 6.06
C ILE A 11 -18.15 5.27 5.52
N ARG A 12 -17.44 6.29 5.01
CA ARG A 12 -16.06 6.15 4.55
C ARG A 12 -15.12 5.72 5.67
N GLY A 13 -15.29 6.26 6.88
CA GLY A 13 -14.51 5.87 8.06
C GLY A 13 -14.69 4.39 8.40
N LYS A 14 -15.94 3.92 8.48
CA LYS A 14 -16.26 2.50 8.72
C LYS A 14 -15.68 1.58 7.64
N LYS A 15 -15.78 1.97 6.36
CA LYS A 15 -15.17 1.21 5.25
C LYS A 15 -13.65 1.14 5.38
N ARG A 16 -12.97 2.25 5.73
CA ARG A 16 -11.51 2.25 5.95
C ARG A 16 -11.11 1.30 7.08
N GLN A 17 -11.80 1.34 8.22
CA GLN A 17 -11.53 0.43 9.34
C GLN A 17 -11.72 -1.03 8.97
N ARG A 18 -12.80 -1.35 8.24
CA ARG A 18 -13.05 -2.69 7.73
C ARG A 18 -11.91 -3.16 6.83
N ASN A 19 -11.48 -2.34 5.87
CA ASN A 19 -10.38 -2.68 4.96
C ASN A 19 -9.06 -2.92 5.72
N VAL A 20 -8.75 -2.10 6.74
CA VAL A 20 -7.54 -2.29 7.56
C VAL A 20 -7.58 -3.65 8.26
N LYS A 21 -8.74 -4.03 8.80
CA LYS A 21 -8.92 -5.32 9.47
C LYS A 21 -8.80 -6.48 8.49
N GLU A 22 -9.63 -6.51 7.45
CA GLU A 22 -9.71 -7.63 6.49
C GLU A 22 -8.39 -7.82 5.74
N ASN A 23 -7.77 -6.75 5.24
CA ASN A 23 -6.50 -6.86 4.53
C ASN A 23 -5.35 -7.16 5.49
N GLY A 24 -5.37 -6.57 6.70
CA GLY A 24 -4.35 -6.81 7.72
C GLY A 24 -4.30 -8.27 8.18
N GLU A 25 -5.47 -8.92 8.30
CA GLU A 25 -5.57 -10.34 8.60
C GLU A 25 -4.90 -11.21 7.50
N VAL A 26 -5.07 -10.85 6.23
CA VAL A 26 -4.45 -11.59 5.11
C VAL A 26 -2.95 -11.33 5.05
N VAL A 27 -2.48 -10.08 5.22
CA VAL A 27 -1.05 -9.76 5.29
C VAL A 27 -0.38 -10.55 6.42
N LEU A 28 -1.00 -10.61 7.60
CA LEU A 28 -0.45 -11.34 8.74
C LEU A 28 -0.33 -12.84 8.45
N LYS A 29 -1.36 -13.44 7.83
CA LYS A 29 -1.32 -14.86 7.42
C LYS A 29 -0.20 -15.12 6.43
N GLU A 30 -0.08 -14.32 5.36
CA GLU A 30 0.97 -14.50 4.37
C GLU A 30 2.38 -14.29 4.96
N LEU A 31 2.56 -13.34 5.89
CA LEU A 31 3.83 -13.15 6.60
C LEU A 31 4.22 -14.36 7.46
N VAL A 32 3.25 -14.98 8.15
CA VAL A 32 3.50 -16.20 8.92
C VAL A 32 3.80 -17.38 8.01
N GLU A 33 2.98 -17.59 6.98
CA GLU A 33 3.11 -18.72 6.05
C GLU A 33 4.38 -18.67 5.19
N CYS A 34 4.75 -17.48 4.70
CA CYS A 34 5.87 -17.33 3.77
C CYS A 34 7.20 -17.05 4.45
N CYS A 35 7.19 -16.53 5.69
CA CYS A 35 8.37 -15.92 6.30
C CYS A 35 8.54 -16.25 7.79
N ASP A 36 7.76 -17.18 8.36
CA ASP A 36 7.71 -17.45 9.81
C ASP A 36 7.45 -16.19 10.66
N GLY A 37 6.72 -15.22 10.09
CA GLY A 37 6.49 -13.91 10.71
C GLY A 37 7.72 -13.00 10.75
N LYS A 38 8.88 -13.44 10.22
CA LYS A 38 10.10 -12.64 10.15
C LYS A 38 10.04 -11.73 8.93
N CYS A 39 10.04 -10.43 9.17
CA CYS A 39 10.09 -9.42 8.13
C CYS A 39 10.87 -8.20 8.58
N ASN A 40 11.34 -7.40 7.63
CA ASN A 40 11.84 -6.07 7.95
C ASN A 40 10.71 -5.19 8.54
N PRO A 41 11.03 -4.21 9.41
CA PRO A 41 10.02 -3.35 10.02
C PRO A 41 9.13 -2.66 8.97
N ILE A 42 7.84 -2.98 8.99
CA ILE A 42 6.83 -2.39 8.10
C ILE A 42 6.34 -1.08 8.72
N LYS A 43 6.41 0.01 7.94
CA LYS A 43 5.88 1.32 8.33
C LYS A 43 4.51 1.58 7.72
N ASN A 44 3.59 2.10 8.53
CA ASN A 44 2.26 2.50 8.11
C ASN A 44 2.23 3.99 7.76
N PHE A 45 1.49 4.34 6.70
CA PHE A 45 1.26 5.72 6.26
C PHE A 45 -0.24 5.97 6.05
N SER A 46 -0.68 7.19 6.30
CA SER A 46 -2.07 7.58 6.03
C SER A 46 -2.33 7.73 4.54
N SER A 47 -3.60 7.61 4.13
CA SER A 47 -3.99 7.88 2.74
C SER A 47 -3.62 9.30 2.31
N GLU A 48 -3.73 10.26 3.22
CA GLU A 48 -3.41 11.67 2.99
C GLU A 48 -1.90 11.86 2.75
N GLN A 49 -1.04 11.15 3.48
CA GLN A 49 0.42 11.15 3.24
C GLN A 49 0.75 10.59 1.86
N ILE A 50 0.17 9.45 1.47
CA ILE A 50 0.43 8.83 0.16
C ILE A 50 -0.08 9.71 -0.99
N ILE A 51 -1.27 10.30 -0.86
CA ILE A 51 -1.82 11.23 -1.86
C ILE A 51 -0.92 12.45 -2.01
N LYS A 52 -0.45 13.04 -0.90
CA LYS A 52 0.46 14.18 -0.94
C LYS A 52 1.81 13.79 -1.58
N ALA A 53 2.41 12.69 -1.14
CA ALA A 53 3.71 12.22 -1.59
C ALA A 53 3.76 11.97 -3.11
N THR A 54 2.66 11.46 -3.67
CA THR A 54 2.58 11.10 -5.10
C THR A 54 2.01 12.22 -5.97
N TYR A 55 1.72 13.39 -5.39
CA TYR A 55 0.97 14.47 -6.04
C TYR A 55 -0.34 13.95 -6.67
N ASN A 56 -1.16 13.33 -5.82
CA ASN A 56 -2.42 12.69 -6.19
C ASN A 56 -2.26 11.68 -7.35
N PHE A 57 -1.21 10.84 -7.28
CA PHE A 57 -0.89 9.86 -8.32
C PHE A 57 -0.75 10.49 -9.73
N SER A 58 -0.15 11.69 -9.82
CA SER A 58 0.05 12.40 -11.08
C SER A 58 0.87 11.59 -12.07
N GLN A 59 0.55 11.72 -13.37
CA GLN A 59 1.32 11.08 -14.45
C GLN A 59 2.76 11.57 -14.50
N SER A 60 3.02 12.82 -14.09
CA SER A 60 4.38 13.38 -14.00
C SER A 60 5.28 12.61 -13.02
N ASN A 61 4.68 12.02 -11.99
CA ASN A 61 5.38 11.20 -10.99
C ASN A 61 5.42 9.72 -11.37
N ARG A 62 4.88 9.32 -12.52
CA ARG A 62 4.85 7.91 -12.89
C ARG A 62 6.26 7.40 -13.21
N ALA A 63 6.66 6.31 -12.56
CA ALA A 63 8.00 5.77 -12.66
C ALA A 63 8.18 4.80 -13.83
N SER A 64 7.11 4.14 -14.28
CA SER A 64 7.12 3.18 -15.39
C SER A 64 5.97 3.44 -16.35
N ARG A 65 6.23 3.24 -17.65
CA ARG A 65 5.20 3.31 -18.70
C ARG A 65 4.47 1.98 -18.88
N ILE A 66 5.08 0.86 -18.50
CA ILE A 66 4.59 -0.50 -18.73
C ILE A 66 4.28 -1.13 -17.38
N ASP A 67 3.02 -1.04 -16.97
CA ASP A 67 2.55 -1.74 -15.79
C ASP A 67 1.14 -2.30 -16.09
N VAL A 68 1.03 -3.63 -16.16
CA VAL A 68 -0.22 -4.34 -16.51
C VAL A 68 -1.16 -4.38 -15.31
N TYR A 69 -0.65 -4.78 -14.15
CA TYR A 69 -1.45 -5.02 -12.94
C TYR A 69 -1.36 -3.91 -11.89
N TYR A 70 -0.25 -3.18 -11.85
CA TYR A 70 -0.01 -2.09 -10.91
C TYR A 70 0.40 -0.82 -11.64
N ARG A 71 0.76 0.23 -10.91
CA ARG A 71 1.48 1.42 -11.37
C ARG A 71 2.43 1.85 -10.29
N CYS A 72 3.63 2.28 -10.67
CA CYS A 72 4.60 2.82 -9.74
C CYS A 72 4.71 4.34 -9.86
N TYR A 73 4.73 5.03 -8.72
CA TYR A 73 4.81 6.49 -8.63
C TYR A 73 5.99 6.89 -7.75
N LYS A 74 6.81 7.83 -8.24
CA LYS A 74 7.80 8.52 -7.43
C LYS A 74 7.08 9.40 -6.41
N GLY A 75 7.62 9.47 -5.21
CA GLY A 75 7.12 10.37 -4.18
C GLY A 75 8.13 10.61 -3.07
N MET A 76 7.72 11.41 -2.09
CA MET A 76 8.52 11.74 -0.90
C MET A 76 7.72 11.42 0.37
N LEU A 77 8.27 10.60 1.26
CA LEU A 77 7.71 10.27 2.56
C LEU A 77 8.80 10.41 3.63
N ASP A 78 8.53 11.20 4.68
CA ASP A 78 9.53 11.54 5.72
C ASP A 78 10.86 12.03 5.13
N ASP A 79 10.78 12.95 4.16
CA ASP A 79 11.94 13.51 3.44
C ASP A 79 12.82 12.47 2.71
N ARG A 80 12.29 11.25 2.51
CA ARG A 80 12.95 10.19 1.75
C ARG A 80 12.23 9.93 0.43
N PRO A 81 12.99 9.78 -0.68
CA PRO A 81 12.42 9.36 -1.95
C PRO A 81 11.90 7.93 -1.84
N VAL A 82 10.69 7.71 -2.34
CA VAL A 82 10.01 6.41 -2.33
C VAL A 82 9.41 6.08 -3.69
N LEU A 83 9.22 4.78 -3.94
CA LEU A 83 8.42 4.27 -5.04
C LEU A 83 7.11 3.70 -4.48
N VAL A 84 5.98 4.32 -4.83
CA VAL A 84 4.65 3.87 -4.40
C VAL A 84 4.03 2.99 -5.47
N LYS A 85 3.90 1.69 -5.17
CA LYS A 85 3.19 0.71 -6.00
C LYS A 85 1.69 0.78 -5.70
N LYS A 86 0.86 0.95 -6.73
CA LYS A 86 -0.61 1.04 -6.64
C LYS A 86 -1.26 0.06 -7.60
N GLY A 87 -2.18 -0.77 -7.13
CA GLY A 87 -3.01 -1.63 -7.99
C GLY A 87 -3.79 -0.82 -9.04
N LYS A 88 -3.81 -1.33 -10.28
CA LYS A 88 -4.52 -0.71 -11.40
C LYS A 88 -5.98 -1.19 -11.50
N TYR A 89 -6.20 -2.46 -11.22
CA TYR A 89 -7.50 -3.13 -11.21
C TYR A 89 -7.76 -3.73 -9.83
N GLU A 90 -8.96 -4.28 -9.64
CA GLU A 90 -9.19 -5.20 -8.52
C GLU A 90 -8.28 -6.40 -8.72
N LEU A 91 -7.22 -6.47 -7.91
CA LEU A 91 -6.33 -7.62 -7.82
C LEU A 91 -6.81 -8.50 -6.67
N ASP A 92 -6.49 -9.79 -6.73
CA ASP A 92 -6.71 -10.65 -5.59
C ASP A 92 -5.94 -10.10 -4.37
N THR A 93 -6.67 -9.95 -3.26
CA THR A 93 -6.10 -9.47 -2.01
C THR A 93 -4.99 -10.40 -1.55
N LYS A 94 -5.12 -11.72 -1.79
CA LYS A 94 -4.09 -12.69 -1.45
C LYS A 94 -2.79 -12.46 -2.25
N GLU A 95 -2.89 -12.21 -3.55
CA GLU A 95 -1.71 -11.92 -4.40
C GLU A 95 -0.96 -10.67 -3.93
N ILE A 96 -1.69 -9.58 -3.62
CA ILE A 96 -1.07 -8.36 -3.08
C ILE A 96 -0.42 -8.64 -1.72
N CYS A 97 -1.10 -9.35 -0.83
CA CYS A 97 -0.58 -9.63 0.51
C CYS A 97 0.65 -10.53 0.47
N ARG A 98 0.69 -11.50 -0.45
CA ARG A 98 1.86 -12.33 -0.70
C ARG A 98 3.04 -11.54 -1.26
N ASP A 99 2.81 -10.64 -2.21
CA ASP A 99 3.83 -9.73 -2.73
C ASP A 99 4.44 -8.87 -1.61
N ILE A 100 3.62 -8.37 -0.68
CA ILE A 100 4.08 -7.66 0.53
C ILE A 100 4.94 -8.58 1.40
N ALA A 101 4.47 -9.80 1.71
CA ALA A 101 5.19 -10.72 2.58
C ALA A 101 6.57 -11.10 2.02
N ILE A 102 6.62 -11.55 0.76
CA ILE A 102 7.86 -11.94 0.09
C ILE A 102 8.82 -10.76 -0.03
N SER A 103 8.34 -9.57 -0.44
CA SER A 103 9.18 -8.37 -0.54
C SER A 103 9.75 -7.97 0.82
N SER A 104 8.96 -8.10 1.89
CA SER A 104 9.40 -7.76 3.26
C SER A 104 10.43 -8.75 3.81
N MET A 105 10.40 -10.00 3.35
CA MET A 105 11.38 -11.04 3.69
C MET A 105 12.73 -10.82 2.99
N VAL A 106 12.71 -10.51 1.68
CA VAL A 106 13.94 -10.42 0.89
C VAL A 106 14.64 -9.05 0.97
N SER A 107 13.93 -8.00 1.41
CA SER A 107 14.46 -6.63 1.47
C SER A 107 15.66 -6.45 2.42
N GLY A 108 15.98 -7.43 3.26
CA GLY A 108 17.21 -7.42 4.06
C GLY A 108 18.49 -7.58 3.22
N HIS A 109 18.36 -8.17 2.02
CA HIS A 109 19.49 -8.49 1.17
C HIS A 109 19.82 -7.35 0.20
N LYS A 110 21.11 -7.04 0.02
CA LYS A 110 21.62 -5.88 -0.75
C LYS A 110 21.21 -5.84 -2.23
N ASN A 111 20.86 -6.99 -2.80
CA ASN A 111 20.44 -7.10 -4.21
C ASN A 111 18.93 -6.94 -4.40
N PHE A 112 18.15 -6.75 -3.32
CA PHE A 112 16.72 -6.49 -3.39
C PHE A 112 16.42 -5.04 -3.02
N LEU A 113 15.37 -4.48 -3.61
CA LEU A 113 14.84 -3.19 -3.21
C LEU A 113 14.26 -3.29 -1.79
N LYS A 114 14.53 -2.28 -0.97
CA LYS A 114 13.94 -2.11 0.35
C LYS A 114 12.61 -1.38 0.29
#